data_AF-A0A930QE26-F1
#
_entry.id   AF-A0A930QE26-F1
#
_cell.length_a   1.000
_cell.length_b   1.000
_cell.length_c   1.000
_cell.angle_alpha   90.00
_cell.angle_beta   90.00
_cell.angle_gamma   90.00
#
_symmetry.space_group_name_H-M   'P 1'
#
loop_
_entity.id
_entity.type
_entity.pdbx_description
1 polymer ?
#
loop_
_entity_poly.entity_id
_entity_poly.type
_entity_poly.pdbx_seq_one_letter_code
_entity_poly.pdbx_strand_id
1 'polypeptide(L)' 'MNVNELIAALGADFFTGVPDSKLRPLVDYLMDTYGSDGPSHIIAANEGSAAALAAGYH' A
#
# COMPACT_ATOMS: atom_id res chain seq x y z
N MET A 1 -7.20 15.43 4.02
CA MET A 1 -5.99 15.12 3.25
C MET A 1 -6.41 14.24 2.09
N ASN A 2 -6.08 14.61 0.87
CA ASN A 2 -6.38 13.78 -0.31
C ASN A 2 -5.37 12.63 -0.37
N VAL A 3 -5.79 11.43 -0.78
CA VAL A 3 -4.89 10.26 -0.90
C VAL A 3 -3.75 10.53 -1.87
N ASN A 4 -4.00 11.23 -2.98
CA ASN A 4 -2.97 11.59 -3.95
C ASN A 4 -1.89 12.49 -3.34
N GLU A 5 -2.28 13.44 -2.48
CA GLU A 5 -1.34 14.31 -1.77
C GLU A 5 -0.48 13.51 -0.78
N LEU A 6 -1.08 12.54 -0.07
CA LEU A 6 -0.37 11.68 0.85
C LEU A 6 0.67 10.82 0.11
N ILE A 7 0.27 10.15 -0.97
CA ILE A 7 1.16 9.29 -1.76
C ILE A 7 2.31 10.09 -2.36
N ALA A 8 2.03 11.27 -2.92
CA ALA A 8 3.05 12.17 -3.43
C ALA A 8 4.01 12.64 -2.32
N ALA A 9 3.51 12.91 -1.12
CA ALA A 9 4.33 13.33 0.02
C ALA A 9 5.18 12.19 0.59
N LEU A 10 4.73 10.93 0.50
CA LEU A 10 5.49 9.76 0.94
C LEU A 10 6.70 9.49 0.04
N GLY A 11 6.59 9.78 -1.26
CA GLY A 11 7.66 9.49 -2.24
C GLY A 11 8.05 8.02 -2.27
N ALA A 12 7.08 7.13 -2.00
CA ALA A 12 7.30 5.70 -1.91
C ALA A 12 6.99 5.02 -3.24
N ASP A 13 7.85 4.08 -3.64
CA ASP A 13 7.72 3.29 -4.86
C ASP A 13 7.08 1.91 -4.63
N PHE A 14 6.88 1.55 -3.35
CA PHE A 14 6.32 0.28 -2.92
C PHE A 14 5.36 0.43 -1.75
N PHE A 15 4.26 -0.31 -1.82
CA PHE A 15 3.21 -0.35 -0.82
C PHE A 15 2.89 -1.79 -0.42
N THR A 16 2.72 -2.02 0.87
CA THR A 16 2.23 -3.32 1.37
C THR A 16 1.42 -3.13 2.63
N GLY A 17 0.42 -3.99 2.82
CA GLY A 17 -0.52 -3.88 3.92
C GLY A 17 -1.64 -4.91 3.86
N VAL A 18 -2.62 -4.75 4.75
CA VAL A 18 -3.87 -5.51 4.73
C VAL A 18 -5.05 -4.56 4.47
N PRO A 19 -6.14 -5.02 3.82
CA PRO A 19 -7.30 -4.15 3.58
C PRO A 19 -8.00 -3.76 4.88
N ASP A 20 -8.22 -2.45 5.07
CA ASP A 20 -8.96 -1.91 6.21
C ASP A 20 -10.10 -0.97 5.76
N SER A 21 -11.27 -1.14 6.38
CA SER A 21 -12.48 -0.41 6.00
C SER A 21 -12.42 1.11 6.29
N LYS A 22 -11.60 1.54 7.24
CA LYS A 22 -11.37 2.95 7.58
C LYS A 22 -10.36 3.59 6.63
N LEU A 23 -9.51 2.78 6.00
CA LEU A 23 -8.54 3.21 5.00
C LEU A 23 -9.01 2.96 3.55
N ARG A 24 -10.30 2.68 3.33
CA ARG A 24 -10.89 2.42 2.00
C ARG A 24 -10.40 3.36 0.90
N PRO A 25 -10.39 4.70 1.07
CA PRO A 25 -9.91 5.59 0.01
C PRO A 25 -8.46 5.33 -0.41
N LEU A 26 -7.59 4.93 0.52
CA LEU A 26 -6.20 4.57 0.23
C LEU A 26 -6.11 3.20 -0.43
N VAL A 27 -6.86 2.21 0.09
CA VAL A 27 -6.90 0.86 -0.47
C VAL A 27 -7.39 0.89 -1.91
N ASP A 28 -8.51 1.57 -2.18
CA ASP A 28 -9.10 1.71 -3.51
C ASP A 28 -8.11 2.39 -4.46
N TYR A 29 -7.44 3.47 -4.02
CA TYR A 29 -6.42 4.14 -4.82
C TYR A 29 -5.25 3.22 -5.21
N LEU A 30 -4.70 2.48 -4.24
CA LEU A 30 -3.58 1.57 -4.49
C LEU A 30 -3.99 0.43 -5.42
N MET A 31 -5.22 -0.09 -5.27
CA MET A 31 -5.77 -1.12 -6.14
C MET A 31 -6.01 -0.60 -7.56
N ASP A 32 -6.60 0.58 -7.73
CA ASP A 32 -6.87 1.16 -9.05
C ASP A 32 -5.58 1.54 -9.79
N THR A 33 -4.54 1.94 -9.06
CA THR A 33 -3.28 2.42 -9.63
C THR A 33 -2.28 1.29 -9.89
N TYR A 34 -2.16 0.34 -8.97
CA TYR A 34 -1.09 -0.68 -8.98
C TYR A 34 -1.62 -2.13 -9.03
N GLY A 35 -2.92 -2.35 -8.86
CA GLY A 35 -3.51 -3.69 -8.78
C GLY A 35 -3.16 -4.45 -7.50
N SER A 36 -3.54 -5.73 -7.44
CA SER A 36 -3.28 -6.64 -6.31
C SER A 36 -2.04 -7.52 -6.46
N ASP A 37 -1.55 -7.69 -7.70
CA ASP A 37 -0.52 -8.67 -8.06
C ASP A 37 0.69 -8.01 -8.74
N GLY A 38 0.84 -6.70 -8.55
CA GLY A 38 1.94 -5.91 -9.10
C GLY A 38 3.14 -5.81 -8.14
N PRO A 39 4.36 -5.60 -8.65
CA PRO A 39 5.56 -5.48 -7.81
C PRO A 39 5.55 -4.24 -6.90
N SER A 40 4.73 -3.23 -7.20
CA SER A 40 4.62 -1.97 -6.45
C SER A 40 3.56 -2.00 -5.35
N HIS A 41 2.65 -2.98 -5.32
CA HIS A 41 1.60 -3.08 -4.30
C HIS A 41 1.31 -4.55 -3.97
N ILE A 42 1.63 -4.97 -2.74
CA ILE A 42 1.43 -6.34 -2.27
C ILE A 42 0.47 -6.36 -1.08
N ILE A 43 -0.65 -7.06 -1.24
CA ILE A 43 -1.55 -7.35 -0.12
C ILE A 43 -0.96 -8.49 0.71
N ALA A 44 -0.54 -8.18 1.93
CA ALA A 44 0.02 -9.15 2.85
C ALA A 44 -1.08 -9.99 3.52
N ALA A 45 -0.72 -11.16 4.04
CA ALA A 45 -1.65 -12.01 4.78
C ALA A 45 -2.04 -11.45 6.16
N ASN A 46 -1.17 -10.63 6.76
CA ASN A 46 -1.38 -9.94 8.04
C ASN A 46 -0.40 -8.76 8.16
N GLU A 47 -0.58 -7.93 9.19
CA GLU A 47 0.21 -6.73 9.46
C GLU A 47 1.68 -7.04 9.75
N GLY A 48 1.97 -8.17 10.41
CA GLY A 48 3.34 -8.60 10.69
C GLY A 48 4.11 -8.91 9.40
N SER A 49 3.47 -9.63 8.49
CA SER A 49 4.01 -9.91 7.15
C SER A 49 4.18 -8.63 6.34
N ALA A 50 3.22 -7.69 6.40
CA ALA A 50 3.33 -6.40 5.73
C ALA A 50 4.55 -5.60 6.23
N ALA A 51 4.75 -5.54 7.56
CA ALA A 51 5.90 -4.85 8.15
C ALA A 51 7.23 -5.49 7.71
N ALA A 52 7.30 -6.81 7.66
CA ALA A 52 8.50 -7.53 7.17
C ALA A 52 8.79 -7.25 5.69
N LEU A 53 7.75 -7.27 4.84
CA LEU A 53 7.87 -6.92 3.41
C LEU A 53 8.36 -5.48 3.23
N ALA A 54 7.77 -4.52 3.95
CA ALA A 54 8.18 -3.12 3.87
C ALA A 54 9.63 -2.90 4.34
N ALA A 55 10.03 -3.56 5.43
CA ALA A 55 11.39 -3.46 5.96
C ALA A 55 12.46 -4.12 5.06
N GLY A 56 12.07 -5.13 4.27
CA GLY A 56 12.96 -5.84 3.35
C GLY A 56 13.02 -5.29 1.93
N TYR A 57 12.24 -4.25 1.60
CA TYR A 57 12.21 -3.64 0.28
C TYR A 57 13.42 -2.70 0.07
N HIS A 58 14.13 -2.85 -1.06
CA HIS A 58 15.34 -2.10 -1.44
C HIS A 58 15.36 -1.77 -2.94
#